data_AF-A0A7C4DLP0-F1
#
_entry.id   AF-A0A7C4DLP0-F1
#
_cell.length_a   1.000
_cell.length_b   1.000
_cell.length_c   1.000
_cell.angle_alpha   90.00
_cell.angle_beta   90.00
_cell.angle_gamma   90.00
#
_symmetry.space_group_name_H-M   'P 1'
#
loop_
_entity.id
_entity.type
_entity.pdbx_description
1 polymer ?
#
loop_
_entity_poly.entity_id
_entity_poly.type
_entity_poly.pdbx_seq_one_letter_code
_entity_poly.pdbx_strand_id
1 'polypeptide(L)'
;MCKTSNVAIAAMAFVATMGVNMQAESAATKTDRTAYVIREMDNPRVAPPRFRPRFCDPRDPKLVAMRQKEKLDTIVGDATDEWNVIGKIAAWTCARVQSGPGPAMEDTTDGVELLRQIDEGRSGFACGTFSHIFVDALASFGIVARTIGITATDISLGKTWNHATSEVWSDRLGKWVYVDSELILYYELNGTPLSAMELQDCLKKGVKPTLRHFDDAEAEKWIKARNFQQWKAAYFEQFQMPNYDLDNYHVAADFVENGVRDGKQKGRPYLVYWPPDAPWRPHYYSDRYHYVTTADPRDVNWPVNCVDIRLPSNPDDTLVVSKKGIVKAELAAYAPFGEAVLVRVDEKGEWIETSSKRADGDMLMATYGWSLHNGANVLEVRVRSALGRLGHVSRVKVEQVVTRAPQR
;
A
#
# COMPACT_ATOMS: atom_id res chain seq x y z
N MET A 1 68.40 -13.64 73.16
CA MET A 1 68.84 -13.33 71.78
C MET A 1 67.59 -12.97 71.01
N CYS A 2 67.31 -11.77 70.49
CA CYS A 2 68.03 -10.50 70.31
C CYS A 2 66.93 -9.41 70.47
N LYS A 3 66.96 -8.59 71.53
CA LYS A 3 67.42 -7.18 71.58
C LYS A 3 66.52 -6.19 70.79
N THR A 4 65.77 -5.36 71.52
CA THR A 4 65.95 -3.88 71.73
C THR A 4 65.04 -3.08 70.79
N SER A 5 64.34 -2.00 71.14
CA SER A 5 64.53 -0.94 72.16
C SER A 5 63.21 -0.12 72.26
N ASN A 6 62.77 0.28 73.47
CA ASN A 6 62.73 1.65 74.04
C ASN A 6 62.00 2.72 73.19
N VAL A 7 61.15 3.63 73.68
CA VAL A 7 61.17 4.49 74.88
C VAL A 7 59.74 4.96 75.21
N ALA A 8 59.52 5.30 76.49
CA ALA A 8 58.30 5.82 77.10
C ALA A 8 58.07 7.35 76.95
N ILE A 9 57.00 7.83 77.59
CA ILE A 9 56.82 9.15 78.26
C ILE A 9 55.66 10.02 77.73
N ALA A 10 54.55 9.91 78.47
CA ALA A 10 53.80 10.96 79.19
C ALA A 10 53.07 12.13 78.49
N ALA A 11 51.82 12.26 78.96
CA ALA A 11 51.16 13.45 79.52
C ALA A 11 50.26 14.33 78.63
N MET A 12 48.99 14.32 79.06
CA MET A 12 48.06 15.44 79.29
C MET A 12 47.58 16.30 78.11
N ALA A 13 46.30 16.04 77.79
CA ALA A 13 45.19 16.93 77.45
C ALA A 13 45.48 18.42 77.18
N PHE A 14 44.94 18.95 76.07
CA PHE A 14 44.33 20.28 76.03
C PHE A 14 43.31 20.41 74.88
N VAL A 15 42.07 20.74 75.28
CA VAL A 15 41.06 21.66 74.70
C VAL A 15 40.80 21.67 73.19
N ALA A 16 39.51 21.49 72.88
CA ALA A 16 38.87 21.63 71.57
C ALA A 16 38.96 23.05 70.99
N THR A 17 39.27 23.13 69.70
CA THR A 17 38.95 24.28 68.84
C THR A 17 38.17 23.82 67.62
N MET A 18 37.00 24.43 67.44
CA MET A 18 36.10 24.26 66.30
C MET A 18 36.83 24.58 64.99
N GLY A 19 36.97 23.56 64.13
CA GLY A 19 37.34 23.71 62.73
C GLY A 19 36.07 23.71 61.88
N VAL A 20 35.76 24.84 61.28
CA VAL A 20 34.70 25.01 60.29
C VAL A 20 34.95 24.07 59.11
N ASN A 21 34.05 23.11 58.91
CA ASN A 21 34.09 22.20 57.77
C ASN A 21 33.58 22.98 56.54
N MET A 22 34.49 23.53 55.73
CA MET A 22 34.17 23.98 54.38
C MET A 22 33.91 22.75 53.50
N GLN A 23 32.67 22.25 53.50
CA GLN A 23 32.19 21.45 52.39
C GLN A 23 32.00 22.39 51.20
N ALA A 24 32.92 22.31 50.25
CA ALA A 24 32.68 22.80 48.90
C ALA A 24 31.58 21.92 48.29
N GLU A 25 30.33 22.38 48.36
CA GLU A 25 29.26 21.88 47.50
C GLU A 25 29.65 22.20 46.06
N SER A 26 30.10 21.17 45.32
CA SER A 26 30.10 21.26 43.86
C SER A 26 28.65 21.36 43.43
N ALA A 27 28.21 22.55 43.05
CA ALA A 27 26.95 22.75 42.34
C ALA A 27 27.06 22.00 41.00
N ALA A 28 26.62 20.73 40.99
CA ALA A 28 26.36 20.01 39.76
C ALA A 28 25.22 20.74 39.05
N THR A 29 25.57 21.56 38.05
CA THR A 29 24.61 22.18 37.14
C THR A 29 23.71 21.08 36.59
N LYS A 30 22.44 21.08 37.02
CA LYS A 30 21.38 20.25 36.44
C LYS A 30 21.20 20.70 35.00
N THR A 31 21.86 20.04 34.06
CA THR A 31 21.57 20.26 32.64
C THR A 31 20.26 19.55 32.33
N ASP A 32 19.18 20.32 32.30
CA ASP A 32 17.91 19.90 31.69
C ASP A 32 18.21 19.35 30.30
N ARG A 33 17.83 18.09 30.06
CA ARG A 33 18.09 17.44 28.78
C ARG A 33 16.84 17.58 27.93
N THR A 34 16.97 18.34 26.85
CA THR A 34 15.92 18.45 25.83
C THR A 34 15.85 17.12 25.08
N ALA A 35 14.68 16.49 25.10
CA ALA A 35 14.35 15.32 24.31
C ALA A 35 13.21 15.66 23.34
N TYR A 36 13.03 14.85 22.30
CA TYR A 36 11.92 14.97 21.36
C TYR A 36 11.22 13.62 21.30
N VAL A 37 9.91 13.59 21.54
CA VAL A 37 9.12 12.36 21.61
C VAL A 37 8.14 12.33 20.44
N ILE A 38 8.03 11.17 19.78
CA ILE A 38 7.01 10.96 18.75
C ILE A 38 5.63 10.95 19.41
N ARG A 39 4.71 11.78 18.90
CA ARG A 39 3.35 11.92 19.45
C ARG A 39 2.28 11.36 18.53
N GLU A 40 2.45 11.59 17.23
CA GLU A 40 1.52 11.12 16.21
C GLU A 40 2.34 10.57 15.05
N MET A 41 1.88 9.46 14.48
CA MET A 41 2.53 8.83 13.34
C MET A 41 1.49 8.17 12.45
N ASP A 42 1.31 8.73 11.26
CA ASP A 42 0.65 8.09 10.13
C ASP A 42 1.74 7.70 9.13
N ASN A 43 2.26 6.48 9.31
CA ASN A 43 3.48 6.06 8.66
C ASN A 43 3.42 4.57 8.30
N PRO A 44 3.11 4.24 7.04
CA PRO A 44 3.04 2.85 6.62
C PRO A 44 4.44 2.22 6.63
N ARG A 45 4.52 0.96 7.05
CA ARG A 45 5.75 0.19 6.90
C ARG A 45 5.87 -0.27 5.45
N VAL A 46 6.95 0.15 4.82
CA VAL A 46 7.21 -0.17 3.41
C VAL A 46 8.41 -1.09 3.31
N ALA A 47 8.20 -2.22 2.65
CA ALA A 47 9.23 -3.17 2.30
C ALA A 47 9.05 -3.63 0.85
N PRO A 48 10.13 -4.03 0.16
CA PRO A 48 10.03 -4.58 -1.18
C PRO A 48 9.09 -5.82 -1.19
N PRO A 49 8.07 -5.89 -2.06
CA PRO A 49 7.09 -6.98 -2.06
C PRO A 49 7.74 -8.34 -2.32
N ARG A 50 7.59 -9.31 -1.41
CA ARG A 50 8.27 -10.62 -1.50
C ARG A 50 8.05 -11.30 -2.85
N PHE A 51 6.81 -11.27 -3.33
CA PHE A 51 6.45 -11.62 -4.70
C PHE A 51 6.44 -10.32 -5.51
N ARG A 52 7.41 -10.15 -6.40
CA ARG A 52 7.60 -8.92 -7.17
C ARG A 52 6.53 -8.83 -8.26
N PRO A 53 5.49 -7.98 -8.14
CA PRO A 53 4.52 -7.80 -9.22
C PRO A 53 5.16 -7.02 -10.37
N ARG A 54 4.59 -7.14 -11.58
CA ARG A 54 4.72 -6.11 -12.61
C ARG A 54 3.42 -5.35 -12.75
N PHE A 55 3.54 -4.07 -13.09
CA PHE A 55 2.43 -3.17 -13.38
C PHE A 55 2.65 -2.52 -14.74
N CYS A 56 1.57 -2.18 -15.43
CA CYS A 56 1.60 -1.40 -16.65
C CYS A 56 2.32 -0.05 -16.46
N ASP A 57 3.37 0.22 -17.26
CA ASP A 57 4.04 1.53 -17.23
C ASP A 57 3.14 2.58 -17.86
N PRO A 58 2.75 3.65 -17.14
CA PRO A 58 1.90 4.72 -17.68
C PRO A 58 2.46 5.41 -18.93
N ARG A 59 3.75 5.24 -19.21
CA ARG A 59 4.46 5.84 -20.35
C ARG A 59 4.60 4.87 -21.52
N ASP A 60 4.10 3.64 -21.41
CA ASP A 60 4.12 2.71 -22.53
C ASP A 60 3.37 3.31 -23.73
N PRO A 61 3.99 3.37 -24.92
CA PRO A 61 3.37 3.97 -26.11
C PRO A 61 1.99 3.37 -26.46
N LYS A 62 1.76 2.07 -26.20
CA LYS A 62 0.45 1.43 -26.44
C LYS A 62 -0.62 2.01 -25.52
N LEU A 63 -0.33 2.22 -24.24
CA LEU A 63 -1.29 2.79 -23.28
C LEU A 63 -1.54 4.27 -23.55
N VAL A 64 -0.50 5.02 -23.93
CA VAL A 64 -0.65 6.42 -24.36
C VAL A 64 -1.55 6.51 -25.60
N ALA A 65 -1.34 5.65 -26.60
CA ALA A 65 -2.17 5.60 -27.80
C ALA A 65 -3.61 5.17 -27.48
N MET A 66 -3.80 4.19 -26.59
CA MET A 66 -5.12 3.75 -26.14
C MET A 66 -5.90 4.88 -25.46
N ARG A 67 -5.28 5.60 -24.51
CA ARG A 67 -5.89 6.75 -23.82
C ARG A 67 -6.40 7.81 -24.80
N GLN A 68 -5.60 8.10 -25.83
CA GLN A 68 -5.95 9.04 -26.88
C GLN A 68 -7.08 8.52 -27.79
N LYS A 69 -6.95 7.28 -28.29
CA LYS A 69 -7.93 6.66 -29.21
C LYS A 69 -9.32 6.55 -28.58
N GLU A 70 -9.37 6.07 -27.34
CA GLU A 70 -10.62 5.88 -26.58
C GLU A 70 -11.14 7.19 -25.95
N LYS A 71 -10.40 8.31 -26.09
CA LYS A 71 -10.73 9.64 -25.54
C LYS A 71 -10.99 9.60 -24.03
N LEU A 72 -10.18 8.84 -23.29
CA LEU A 72 -10.38 8.63 -21.85
C LEU A 72 -10.33 9.94 -21.05
N ASP A 73 -9.53 10.92 -21.49
CA ASP A 73 -9.51 12.27 -20.91
C ASP A 73 -10.89 12.95 -20.94
N THR A 74 -11.65 12.78 -22.02
CA THR A 74 -13.02 13.32 -22.13
C THR A 74 -13.98 12.55 -21.21
N ILE A 75 -13.80 11.24 -21.08
CA ILE A 75 -14.61 10.40 -20.20
C ILE A 75 -14.42 10.82 -18.73
N VAL A 76 -13.17 11.00 -18.28
CA VAL A 76 -12.89 11.43 -16.91
C VAL A 76 -13.25 12.90 -16.69
N GLY A 77 -13.20 13.74 -17.73
CA GLY A 77 -13.56 15.16 -17.68
C GLY A 77 -12.75 15.92 -16.62
N ASP A 78 -13.42 16.82 -15.91
CA ASP A 78 -12.80 17.64 -14.85
C ASP A 78 -12.63 16.90 -13.51
N ALA A 79 -12.59 15.57 -13.50
CA ALA A 79 -12.40 14.80 -12.27
C ALA A 79 -11.02 15.14 -11.66
N THR A 80 -11.03 15.84 -10.52
CA THR A 80 -9.82 16.25 -9.81
C THR A 80 -9.34 15.23 -8.78
N ASP A 81 -10.20 14.30 -8.38
CA ASP A 81 -9.87 13.24 -7.43
C ASP A 81 -9.83 11.87 -8.10
N GLU A 82 -8.92 11.05 -7.59
CA GLU A 82 -8.65 9.70 -8.09
C GLU A 82 -9.88 8.78 -8.05
N TRP A 83 -10.73 8.91 -7.04
CA TRP A 83 -11.88 8.02 -6.87
C TRP A 83 -12.92 8.22 -7.98
N ASN A 84 -13.16 9.47 -8.36
CA ASN A 84 -14.02 9.79 -9.50
C ASN A 84 -13.44 9.31 -10.84
N VAL A 85 -12.12 9.35 -11.02
CA VAL A 85 -11.47 8.76 -12.21
C VAL A 85 -11.72 7.25 -12.26
N ILE A 86 -11.52 6.54 -11.14
CA ILE A 86 -11.75 5.09 -11.02
C ILE A 86 -13.19 4.73 -11.42
N GLY A 87 -14.18 5.41 -10.84
CA GLY A 87 -15.58 5.14 -11.13
C GLY A 87 -15.97 5.39 -12.59
N LYS A 88 -15.51 6.49 -13.18
CA LYS A 88 -15.79 6.82 -14.58
C LYS A 88 -15.14 5.84 -15.56
N ILE A 89 -13.92 5.39 -15.27
CA ILE A 89 -13.25 4.37 -16.08
C ILE A 89 -13.93 3.01 -15.90
N ALA A 90 -14.40 2.65 -14.71
CA ALA A 90 -15.18 1.42 -14.51
C ALA A 90 -16.48 1.43 -15.32
N ALA A 91 -17.24 2.54 -15.27
CA ALA A 91 -18.47 2.70 -16.04
C ALA A 91 -18.20 2.68 -17.56
N TRP A 92 -17.14 3.36 -18.02
CA TRP A 92 -16.72 3.31 -19.42
C TRP A 92 -16.35 1.89 -19.85
N THR A 93 -15.56 1.15 -19.06
CA THR A 93 -15.17 -0.22 -19.40
C THR A 93 -16.39 -1.12 -19.56
N CYS A 94 -17.33 -1.07 -18.61
CA CYS A 94 -18.58 -1.83 -18.69
C CYS A 94 -19.35 -1.51 -19.98
N ALA A 95 -19.53 -0.24 -20.31
CA ALA A 95 -20.25 0.19 -21.50
C ALA A 95 -19.50 -0.14 -22.81
N ARG A 96 -18.16 -0.13 -22.77
CA ARG A 96 -17.29 -0.38 -23.93
C ARG A 96 -17.28 -1.84 -24.34
N VAL A 97 -17.30 -2.75 -23.38
CA VAL A 97 -17.38 -4.19 -23.64
C VAL A 97 -18.86 -4.54 -23.83
N GLN A 98 -19.34 -4.41 -25.06
CA GLN A 98 -20.75 -4.64 -25.37
C GLN A 98 -21.19 -6.08 -25.11
N SER A 99 -22.43 -6.23 -24.66
CA SER A 99 -23.08 -7.54 -24.55
C SER A 99 -23.40 -8.11 -25.93
N GLY A 100 -22.86 -9.29 -26.25
CA GLY A 100 -23.23 -10.04 -27.46
C GLY A 100 -23.28 -11.56 -27.25
N PRO A 101 -23.83 -12.31 -28.22
CA PRO A 101 -23.99 -13.76 -28.14
C PRO A 101 -22.68 -14.50 -28.45
N GLY A 102 -22.60 -15.74 -27.95
CA GLY A 102 -21.49 -16.67 -28.22
C GLY A 102 -20.30 -16.50 -27.27
N PRO A 103 -19.39 -17.48 -27.16
CA PRO A 103 -18.16 -17.30 -26.43
C PRO A 103 -17.18 -16.54 -27.33
N ALA A 104 -16.84 -15.28 -27.02
CA ALA A 104 -15.53 -14.82 -27.43
C ALA A 104 -14.54 -15.63 -26.60
N MET A 105 -13.70 -16.45 -27.26
CA MET A 105 -12.51 -16.93 -26.57
C MET A 105 -11.52 -15.78 -26.55
N GLU A 106 -11.21 -15.33 -25.34
CA GLU A 106 -10.08 -14.44 -25.08
C GLU A 106 -8.81 -15.18 -25.51
N ASP A 107 -8.15 -14.68 -26.56
CA ASP A 107 -6.85 -15.19 -27.03
C ASP A 107 -5.68 -14.33 -26.51
N THR A 108 -6.00 -13.28 -25.74
CA THR A 108 -5.07 -12.28 -25.20
C THR A 108 -5.62 -11.63 -23.94
N THR A 109 -4.71 -11.11 -23.11
CA THR A 109 -4.99 -10.27 -21.95
C THR A 109 -4.53 -8.82 -22.13
N ASP A 110 -3.92 -8.47 -23.28
CA ASP A 110 -3.55 -7.09 -23.64
C ASP A 110 -4.83 -6.28 -23.88
N GLY A 111 -5.11 -5.29 -23.01
CA GLY A 111 -6.33 -4.48 -23.08
C GLY A 111 -6.47 -3.69 -24.39
N VAL A 112 -5.35 -3.30 -25.01
CA VAL A 112 -5.36 -2.59 -26.30
C VAL A 112 -5.79 -3.53 -27.43
N GLU A 113 -5.32 -4.77 -27.41
CA GLU A 113 -5.73 -5.79 -28.37
C GLU A 113 -7.20 -6.20 -28.15
N LEU A 114 -7.64 -6.33 -26.90
CA LEU A 114 -9.05 -6.61 -26.59
C LEU A 114 -9.99 -5.51 -27.14
N LEU A 115 -9.64 -4.23 -26.96
CA LEU A 115 -10.38 -3.11 -27.55
C LEU A 115 -10.39 -3.15 -29.08
N ARG A 116 -9.26 -3.53 -29.71
CA ARG A 116 -9.18 -3.74 -31.16
C ARG A 116 -10.14 -4.83 -31.61
N GLN A 117 -10.23 -5.95 -30.90
CA GLN A 117 -11.15 -7.03 -31.20
C GLN A 117 -12.62 -6.62 -31.05
N ILE A 118 -12.93 -5.80 -30.06
CA ILE A 118 -14.28 -5.22 -29.92
C ILE A 118 -14.60 -4.34 -31.14
N ASP A 119 -13.64 -3.53 -31.61
CA ASP A 119 -13.84 -2.70 -32.83
C ASP A 119 -14.05 -3.53 -34.09
N GLU A 120 -13.47 -4.74 -34.15
CA GLU A 120 -13.70 -5.71 -35.22
C GLU A 120 -15.06 -6.42 -35.13
N GLY A 121 -15.86 -6.11 -34.11
CA GLY A 121 -17.18 -6.69 -33.88
C GLY A 121 -17.15 -8.05 -33.18
N ARG A 122 -16.03 -8.46 -32.57
CA ARG A 122 -16.04 -9.62 -31.67
C ARG A 122 -16.93 -9.31 -30.46
N SER A 123 -17.63 -10.33 -29.95
CA SER A 123 -18.57 -10.18 -28.84
C SER A 123 -18.64 -11.44 -27.98
N GLY A 124 -19.15 -11.32 -26.76
CA GLY A 124 -19.26 -12.46 -25.84
C GLY A 124 -18.05 -12.65 -24.95
N PHE A 125 -17.33 -11.56 -24.68
CA PHE A 125 -16.20 -11.49 -23.77
C PHE A 125 -16.60 -11.84 -22.33
N ALA A 126 -15.68 -12.45 -21.59
CA ALA A 126 -15.87 -12.85 -20.20
C ALA A 126 -15.33 -11.79 -19.24
N CYS A 127 -15.46 -12.06 -17.94
CA CYS A 127 -15.04 -11.16 -16.85
C CYS A 127 -13.57 -10.70 -16.96
N GLY A 128 -12.67 -11.55 -17.49
CA GLY A 128 -11.26 -11.22 -17.69
C GLY A 128 -11.05 -10.02 -18.61
N THR A 129 -11.83 -9.91 -19.70
CA THR A 129 -11.75 -8.75 -20.60
C THR A 129 -12.02 -7.42 -19.89
N PHE A 130 -13.02 -7.38 -19.00
CA PHE A 130 -13.38 -6.16 -18.27
C PHE A 130 -12.25 -5.75 -17.31
N SER A 131 -11.67 -6.70 -16.58
CA SER A 131 -10.59 -6.40 -15.62
C SER A 131 -9.31 -5.97 -16.33
N HIS A 132 -8.91 -6.63 -17.42
CA HIS A 132 -7.70 -6.27 -18.18
C HIS A 132 -7.81 -4.87 -18.81
N ILE A 133 -8.90 -4.57 -19.52
CA ILE A 133 -9.13 -3.24 -20.11
C ILE A 133 -9.17 -2.16 -19.01
N PHE A 134 -9.83 -2.45 -17.89
CA PHE A 134 -9.92 -1.52 -16.77
C PHE A 134 -8.55 -1.21 -16.14
N VAL A 135 -7.75 -2.23 -15.85
CA VAL A 135 -6.41 -2.07 -15.27
C VAL A 135 -5.49 -1.31 -16.22
N ASP A 136 -5.50 -1.62 -17.52
CA ASP A 136 -4.69 -0.93 -18.52
C ASP A 136 -5.14 0.53 -18.70
N ALA A 137 -6.45 0.79 -18.67
CA ALA A 137 -7.00 2.14 -18.74
C ALA A 137 -6.59 2.99 -17.53
N LEU A 138 -6.69 2.45 -16.31
CA LEU A 138 -6.21 3.12 -15.09
C LEU A 138 -4.70 3.38 -15.13
N ALA A 139 -3.92 2.42 -15.61
CA ALA A 139 -2.48 2.58 -15.76
C ALA A 139 -2.13 3.74 -16.70
N SER A 140 -2.91 3.99 -17.76
CA SER A 140 -2.72 5.16 -18.64
C SER A 140 -2.88 6.52 -17.94
N PHE A 141 -3.50 6.56 -16.76
CA PHE A 141 -3.59 7.72 -15.87
C PHE A 141 -2.55 7.72 -14.75
N GLY A 142 -1.66 6.72 -14.71
CA GLY A 142 -0.68 6.49 -13.64
C GLY A 142 -1.28 5.87 -12.38
N ILE A 143 -2.53 5.43 -12.41
CA ILE A 143 -3.19 4.78 -11.27
C ILE A 143 -2.74 3.32 -11.24
N VAL A 144 -2.15 2.90 -10.13
CA VAL A 144 -1.71 1.52 -9.97
C VAL A 144 -2.91 0.63 -9.69
N ALA A 145 -3.10 -0.38 -10.53
CA ALA A 145 -4.16 -1.38 -10.39
C ALA A 145 -3.62 -2.76 -10.73
N ARG A 146 -4.36 -3.80 -10.35
CA ARG A 146 -4.05 -5.20 -10.67
C ARG A 146 -5.30 -6.00 -10.92
N THR A 147 -5.20 -7.01 -11.78
CA THR A 147 -6.23 -8.03 -11.94
C THR A 147 -6.14 -9.01 -10.78
N ILE A 148 -7.31 -9.45 -10.35
CA ILE A 148 -7.45 -10.50 -9.33
C ILE A 148 -8.54 -11.47 -9.76
N GLY A 149 -8.45 -12.72 -9.34
CA GLY A 149 -9.56 -13.65 -9.33
C GLY A 149 -10.15 -13.75 -7.93
N ILE A 150 -11.45 -14.05 -7.87
CA ILE A 150 -12.13 -14.52 -6.68
C ILE A 150 -12.75 -15.88 -6.99
N THR A 151 -12.41 -16.88 -6.18
CA THR A 151 -12.91 -18.24 -6.33
C THR A 151 -13.67 -18.64 -5.08
N ALA A 152 -14.79 -19.33 -5.27
CA ALA A 152 -15.55 -19.90 -4.18
C ALA A 152 -16.14 -21.27 -4.54
N THR A 153 -16.29 -22.10 -3.51
CA THR A 153 -16.92 -23.41 -3.60
C THR A 153 -18.18 -23.46 -2.75
N ASP A 154 -19.12 -24.32 -3.16
CA ASP A 154 -20.35 -24.60 -2.42
C ASP A 154 -21.15 -23.34 -2.08
N ILE A 155 -21.25 -22.42 -3.05
CA ILE A 155 -22.03 -21.18 -2.94
C ILE A 155 -23.42 -21.33 -3.55
N SER A 156 -24.28 -20.35 -3.29
CA SER A 156 -25.66 -20.33 -3.80
C SER A 156 -25.79 -20.34 -5.34
N LEU A 157 -24.70 -20.09 -6.08
CA LEU A 157 -24.64 -20.15 -7.54
C LEU A 157 -24.20 -21.51 -8.11
N GLY A 158 -23.73 -22.44 -7.28
CA GLY A 158 -23.26 -23.74 -7.72
C GLY A 158 -22.03 -24.23 -6.97
N LYS A 159 -21.51 -25.39 -7.42
CA LYS A 159 -20.41 -26.10 -6.74
C LYS A 159 -19.09 -25.33 -6.73
N THR A 160 -18.77 -24.66 -7.82
CA THR A 160 -17.53 -23.88 -7.94
C THR A 160 -17.77 -22.69 -8.86
N TRP A 161 -17.29 -21.54 -8.44
CA TRP A 161 -17.46 -20.28 -9.15
C TRP A 161 -16.14 -19.51 -9.17
N ASN A 162 -15.84 -18.86 -10.30
CA ASN A 162 -14.78 -17.87 -10.41
C ASN A 162 -15.27 -16.60 -11.04
N HIS A 163 -14.62 -15.52 -10.67
CA HIS A 163 -14.79 -14.23 -11.30
C HIS A 163 -13.46 -13.49 -11.37
N ALA A 164 -13.13 -12.93 -12.53
CA ALA A 164 -11.96 -12.09 -12.72
C ALA A 164 -12.37 -10.63 -12.56
N THR A 165 -11.65 -9.90 -11.70
CA THR A 165 -11.96 -8.53 -11.28
C THR A 165 -10.66 -7.77 -11.03
N SER A 166 -10.70 -6.69 -10.25
CA SER A 166 -9.53 -5.85 -10.04
C SER A 166 -9.43 -5.30 -8.62
N GLU A 167 -8.21 -4.90 -8.28
CA GLU A 167 -7.97 -3.98 -7.19
C GLU A 167 -7.20 -2.78 -7.67
N VAL A 168 -7.53 -1.63 -7.09
CA VAL A 168 -6.93 -0.35 -7.40
C VAL A 168 -6.27 0.19 -6.14
N TRP A 169 -5.05 0.68 -6.25
CA TRP A 169 -4.40 1.40 -5.18
C TRP A 169 -5.00 2.80 -5.07
N SER A 170 -5.54 3.14 -3.89
CA SER A 170 -5.99 4.50 -3.60
C SER A 170 -4.91 5.25 -2.82
N ASP A 171 -4.29 6.24 -3.45
CA ASP A 171 -3.32 7.13 -2.80
C ASP A 171 -3.97 7.96 -1.68
N ARG A 172 -5.25 8.31 -1.86
CA ARG A 172 -6.04 9.01 -0.82
C ARG A 172 -6.20 8.17 0.44
N LEU A 173 -6.51 6.87 0.30
CA LEU A 173 -6.76 5.97 1.43
C LEU A 173 -5.49 5.26 1.93
N GLY A 174 -4.41 5.29 1.15
CA GLY A 174 -3.18 4.56 1.47
C GLY A 174 -3.38 3.03 1.48
N LYS A 175 -4.29 2.50 0.65
CA LYS A 175 -4.63 1.07 0.60
C LYS A 175 -5.14 0.61 -0.76
N TRP A 176 -5.13 -0.71 -0.97
CA TRP A 176 -5.83 -1.38 -2.05
C TRP A 176 -7.34 -1.34 -1.82
N VAL A 177 -8.09 -1.19 -2.91
CA VAL A 177 -9.55 -1.19 -2.93
C VAL A 177 -10.04 -2.11 -4.05
N TYR A 178 -10.99 -2.97 -3.70
CA TYR A 178 -11.68 -3.85 -4.63
C TYR A 178 -12.59 -3.07 -5.56
N VAL A 179 -12.47 -3.32 -6.87
CA VAL A 179 -13.35 -2.76 -7.89
C VAL A 179 -13.65 -3.83 -8.94
N ASP A 180 -14.93 -4.02 -9.23
CA ASP A 180 -15.38 -4.82 -10.37
C ASP A 180 -15.87 -3.88 -11.47
N SER A 181 -15.15 -3.84 -12.59
CA SER A 181 -15.48 -3.01 -13.76
C SER A 181 -16.56 -3.62 -14.64
N GLU A 182 -16.86 -4.92 -14.54
CA GLU A 182 -17.98 -5.52 -15.27
C GLU A 182 -19.31 -5.04 -14.68
N LEU A 183 -19.38 -4.92 -13.36
CA LEU A 183 -20.60 -4.50 -12.66
C LEU A 183 -20.57 -3.12 -12.05
N ILE A 184 -19.48 -2.38 -12.31
CA ILE A 184 -19.30 -1.00 -11.90
C ILE A 184 -19.49 -0.88 -10.38
N LEU A 185 -18.89 -1.78 -9.61
CA LEU A 185 -19.15 -1.87 -8.17
C LEU A 185 -17.89 -1.89 -7.31
N TYR A 186 -18.10 -1.61 -6.03
CA TYR A 186 -17.16 -1.83 -4.95
C TYR A 186 -17.93 -2.19 -3.68
N TYR A 187 -17.20 -2.59 -2.64
CA TYR A 187 -17.77 -2.81 -1.32
C TYR A 187 -17.19 -1.82 -0.31
N GLU A 188 -18.03 -1.40 0.63
CA GLU A 188 -17.63 -0.57 1.76
C GLU A 188 -18.12 -1.14 3.09
N LEU A 189 -17.37 -0.85 4.15
CA LEU A 189 -17.82 -1.03 5.53
C LEU A 189 -17.69 0.30 6.26
N ASN A 190 -18.80 0.78 6.83
CA ASN A 190 -18.86 2.07 7.53
C ASN A 190 -18.34 3.25 6.68
N GLY A 191 -18.63 3.24 5.38
CA GLY A 191 -18.20 4.29 4.43
C GLY A 191 -16.75 4.18 3.94
N THR A 192 -16.01 3.14 4.35
CA THR A 192 -14.65 2.89 3.86
C THR A 192 -14.63 1.76 2.84
N PRO A 193 -14.16 2.00 1.60
CA PRO A 193 -13.98 0.94 0.60
C PRO A 193 -13.00 -0.15 1.07
N LEU A 194 -13.30 -1.39 0.69
CA LEU A 194 -12.59 -2.59 1.13
C LEU A 194 -11.74 -3.19 0.00
N SER A 195 -10.61 -3.80 0.35
CA SER A 195 -9.81 -4.71 -0.49
C SER A 195 -10.45 -6.10 -0.55
N ALA A 196 -10.05 -6.93 -1.51
CA ALA A 196 -10.50 -8.31 -1.62
C ALA A 196 -10.13 -9.14 -0.37
N MET A 197 -8.96 -8.88 0.22
CA MET A 197 -8.54 -9.51 1.47
C MET A 197 -9.45 -9.14 2.64
N GLU A 198 -9.85 -7.86 2.76
CA GLU A 198 -10.79 -7.42 3.79
C GLU A 198 -12.20 -7.98 3.56
N LEU A 199 -12.59 -8.19 2.31
CA LEU A 199 -13.86 -8.85 1.97
C LEU A 199 -13.87 -10.33 2.37
N GLN A 200 -12.76 -11.05 2.14
CA GLN A 200 -12.60 -12.42 2.67
C GLN A 200 -12.70 -12.43 4.21
N ASP A 201 -12.07 -11.48 4.89
CA ASP A 201 -12.14 -11.38 6.36
C ASP A 201 -13.55 -11.06 6.85
N CYS A 202 -14.28 -10.17 6.17
CA CYS A 202 -15.70 -9.91 6.44
C CYS A 202 -16.54 -11.17 6.28
N LEU A 203 -16.34 -11.92 5.20
CA LEU A 203 -17.04 -13.18 4.93
C LEU A 203 -16.76 -14.21 6.02
N LYS A 204 -15.50 -14.36 6.45
CA LYS A 204 -15.08 -15.24 7.55
C LYS A 204 -15.77 -14.88 8.87
N LYS A 205 -15.93 -13.59 9.15
CA LYS A 205 -16.52 -13.07 10.40
C LYS A 205 -18.04 -12.97 10.36
N GLY A 206 -18.69 -13.28 9.23
CA GLY A 206 -20.13 -13.07 9.05
C GLY A 206 -20.55 -11.60 9.05
N VAL A 207 -19.61 -10.68 8.80
CA VAL A 207 -19.88 -9.25 8.68
C VAL A 207 -20.27 -8.96 7.23
N LYS A 208 -21.45 -8.38 7.03
CA LYS A 208 -21.95 -8.07 5.68
C LYS A 208 -21.59 -6.63 5.30
N PRO A 209 -20.64 -6.41 4.36
CA PRO A 209 -20.36 -5.08 3.84
C PRO A 209 -21.50 -4.58 2.93
N THR A 210 -21.50 -3.28 2.68
CA THR A 210 -22.44 -2.64 1.76
C THR A 210 -21.87 -2.66 0.35
N LEU A 211 -22.63 -3.20 -0.60
CA LEU A 211 -22.33 -3.11 -2.03
C LEU A 211 -22.74 -1.73 -2.54
N ARG A 212 -21.87 -1.09 -3.32
CA ARG A 212 -22.10 0.20 -3.97
C ARG A 212 -21.79 0.10 -5.45
N HIS A 213 -22.50 0.87 -6.26
CA HIS A 213 -22.15 1.07 -7.67
C HIS A 213 -21.56 2.47 -7.86
N PHE A 214 -20.62 2.61 -8.79
CA PHE A 214 -20.18 3.95 -9.23
C PHE A 214 -21.19 4.61 -10.16
N ASP A 215 -21.98 3.81 -10.89
CA ASP A 215 -23.09 4.24 -11.74
C ASP A 215 -24.23 3.23 -11.60
N ASP A 216 -25.23 3.56 -10.78
CA ASP A 216 -26.37 2.68 -10.53
C ASP A 216 -27.18 2.40 -11.82
N ALA A 217 -27.32 3.38 -12.71
CA ALA A 217 -28.14 3.26 -13.92
C ALA A 217 -27.50 2.30 -14.94
N GLU A 218 -26.20 2.43 -15.19
CA GLU A 218 -25.50 1.52 -16.10
C GLU A 218 -25.37 0.12 -15.48
N ALA A 219 -25.13 0.02 -14.17
CA ALA A 219 -25.10 -1.26 -13.48
C ALA A 219 -26.46 -2.00 -13.58
N GLU A 220 -27.58 -1.33 -13.36
CA GLU A 220 -28.92 -1.92 -13.50
C GLU A 220 -29.20 -2.42 -14.92
N LYS A 221 -28.82 -1.62 -15.93
CA LYS A 221 -28.93 -2.00 -17.34
C LYS A 221 -28.13 -3.27 -17.63
N TRP A 222 -26.90 -3.37 -17.13
CA TRP A 222 -26.05 -4.53 -17.34
C TRP A 222 -26.59 -5.79 -16.64
N ILE A 223 -26.96 -5.68 -15.35
CA ILE A 223 -27.52 -6.79 -14.57
C ILE A 223 -28.77 -7.34 -15.26
N LYS A 224 -29.63 -6.47 -15.79
CA LYS A 224 -30.83 -6.86 -16.53
C LYS A 224 -30.49 -7.55 -17.85
N ALA A 225 -29.53 -7.03 -18.62
CA ALA A 225 -29.12 -7.60 -19.90
C ALA A 225 -28.52 -9.01 -19.75
N ARG A 226 -27.86 -9.30 -18.63
CA ARG A 226 -27.23 -10.60 -18.35
C ARG A 226 -28.04 -11.56 -17.48
N ASN A 227 -29.20 -11.12 -16.98
CA ASN A 227 -30.01 -11.88 -16.02
C ASN A 227 -29.20 -12.27 -14.75
N PHE A 228 -28.34 -11.36 -14.27
CA PHE A 228 -27.43 -11.60 -13.14
C PHE A 228 -28.06 -11.35 -11.76
N GLN A 229 -29.40 -11.44 -11.63
CA GLN A 229 -30.08 -11.14 -10.36
C GLN A 229 -29.70 -12.12 -9.25
N GLN A 230 -29.68 -13.43 -9.54
CA GLN A 230 -29.26 -14.45 -8.59
C GLN A 230 -27.77 -14.28 -8.23
N TRP A 231 -26.95 -14.00 -9.25
CA TRP A 231 -25.53 -13.73 -9.08
C TRP A 231 -25.29 -12.54 -8.14
N LYS A 232 -26.03 -11.45 -8.29
CA LYS A 232 -25.88 -10.24 -7.47
C LYS A 232 -26.16 -10.53 -5.99
N ALA A 233 -27.15 -11.37 -5.71
CA ALA A 233 -27.49 -11.78 -4.34
C ALA A 233 -26.37 -12.61 -3.68
N ALA A 234 -25.70 -13.44 -4.48
CA ALA A 234 -24.64 -14.35 -4.04
C ALA A 234 -23.23 -13.76 -4.13
N TYR A 235 -23.08 -12.55 -4.67
CA TYR A 235 -21.77 -12.04 -5.10
C TYR A 235 -20.74 -12.00 -3.97
N PHE A 236 -21.17 -11.61 -2.77
CA PHE A 236 -20.30 -11.54 -1.61
C PHE A 236 -19.77 -12.92 -1.15
N GLU A 237 -20.47 -14.01 -1.48
CA GLU A 237 -20.02 -15.38 -1.16
C GLU A 237 -18.75 -15.79 -1.94
N GLN A 238 -18.39 -15.03 -2.99
CA GLN A 238 -17.27 -15.36 -3.89
C GLN A 238 -15.89 -15.04 -3.32
N PHE A 239 -15.80 -14.25 -2.25
CA PHE A 239 -14.53 -13.81 -1.64
C PHE A 239 -13.87 -14.89 -0.75
N GLN A 240 -14.15 -16.17 -0.96
CA GLN A 240 -13.52 -17.25 -0.20
C GLN A 240 -12.03 -17.40 -0.52
N MET A 241 -11.64 -17.23 -1.79
CA MET A 241 -10.27 -17.40 -2.26
C MET A 241 -9.82 -16.28 -3.22
N PRO A 242 -9.37 -15.13 -2.68
CA PRO A 242 -8.72 -14.09 -3.49
C PRO A 242 -7.39 -14.58 -4.06
N ASN A 243 -7.22 -14.43 -5.37
CA ASN A 243 -5.99 -14.75 -6.09
C ASN A 243 -5.54 -13.52 -6.91
N TYR A 244 -4.27 -13.18 -6.83
CA TYR A 244 -3.71 -11.93 -7.36
C TYR A 244 -2.79 -12.23 -8.52
N ASP A 245 -3.00 -11.60 -9.67
CA ASP A 245 -2.06 -11.69 -10.78
C ASP A 245 -0.79 -10.89 -10.44
N LEU A 246 0.37 -11.53 -10.59
CA LEU A 246 1.66 -10.90 -10.37
C LEU A 246 2.23 -10.27 -11.64
N ASP A 247 1.57 -10.41 -12.80
CA ASP A 247 1.98 -9.79 -14.05
C ASP A 247 0.88 -8.92 -14.67
N ASN A 248 0.80 -7.68 -14.22
CA ASN A 248 -0.21 -6.73 -14.69
C ASN A 248 0.33 -5.79 -15.78
N TYR A 249 1.46 -6.14 -16.43
CA TYR A 249 2.00 -5.36 -17.54
C TYR A 249 1.61 -6.00 -18.89
N HIS A 250 0.30 -6.11 -19.13
CA HIS A 250 -0.27 -6.90 -20.24
C HIS A 250 0.20 -6.46 -21.62
N VAL A 251 0.51 -5.16 -21.78
CA VAL A 251 0.94 -4.58 -23.06
C VAL A 251 2.43 -4.76 -23.36
N ALA A 252 3.22 -5.21 -22.38
CA ALA A 252 4.67 -5.34 -22.52
C ALA A 252 5.05 -6.31 -23.63
N ALA A 253 6.12 -6.00 -24.37
CA ALA A 253 6.58 -6.84 -25.47
C ALA A 253 7.04 -8.24 -25.01
N ASP A 254 7.45 -8.38 -23.74
CA ASP A 254 7.85 -9.64 -23.12
C ASP A 254 6.75 -10.27 -22.24
N PHE A 255 5.51 -9.76 -22.31
CA PHE A 255 4.40 -10.29 -21.54
C PHE A 255 4.14 -11.77 -21.90
N VAL A 256 3.95 -12.58 -20.87
CA VAL A 256 3.58 -13.98 -20.99
C VAL A 256 2.45 -14.25 -20.03
N GLU A 257 1.28 -14.59 -20.57
CA GLU A 257 0.12 -14.97 -19.78
C GLU A 257 0.48 -16.11 -18.81
N ASN A 258 0.04 -15.96 -17.56
CA ASN A 258 0.14 -17.03 -16.58
C ASN A 258 -0.69 -18.22 -17.04
N GLY A 259 -0.03 -19.36 -17.18
CA GLY A 259 -0.77 -20.60 -17.21
C GLY A 259 0.07 -21.85 -17.18
N VAL A 260 -0.62 -22.96 -17.12
CA VAL A 260 -0.06 -24.30 -17.35
C VAL A 260 -0.48 -24.72 -18.76
N ARG A 261 0.47 -24.79 -19.69
CA ARG A 261 0.22 -25.25 -21.07
C ARG A 261 1.08 -26.47 -21.35
N ASP A 262 0.44 -27.59 -21.71
CA ASP A 262 1.08 -28.88 -21.96
C ASP A 262 2.00 -29.35 -20.80
N GLY A 263 1.53 -29.14 -19.57
CA GLY A 263 2.27 -29.48 -18.35
C GLY A 263 3.44 -28.55 -18.02
N LYS A 264 3.64 -27.46 -18.77
CA LYS A 264 4.68 -26.45 -18.53
C LYS A 264 4.07 -25.17 -17.99
N GLN A 265 4.63 -24.67 -16.90
CA GLN A 265 4.28 -23.37 -16.34
C GLN A 265 4.88 -22.25 -17.21
N LYS A 266 4.07 -21.24 -17.50
CA LYS A 266 4.46 -20.02 -18.22
C LYS A 266 3.92 -18.80 -17.46
N GLY A 267 4.55 -17.65 -17.67
CA GLY A 267 4.19 -16.41 -16.99
C GLY A 267 4.56 -16.38 -15.50
N ARG A 268 4.17 -15.31 -14.80
CA ARG A 268 4.31 -15.19 -13.34
C ARG A 268 3.14 -15.87 -12.64
N PRO A 269 3.32 -16.50 -11.47
CA PRO A 269 2.26 -17.24 -10.80
C PRO A 269 1.14 -16.32 -10.26
N TYR A 270 -0.04 -16.89 -10.04
CA TYR A 270 -1.12 -16.27 -9.28
C TYR A 270 -0.79 -16.46 -7.80
N LEU A 271 -0.79 -15.37 -7.05
CA LEU A 271 -0.60 -15.44 -5.60
C LEU A 271 -1.96 -15.60 -4.93
N VAL A 272 -2.19 -16.69 -4.20
CA VAL A 272 -3.43 -16.94 -3.46
C VAL A 272 -3.24 -16.56 -2.01
N TYR A 273 -4.08 -15.65 -1.51
CA TYR A 273 -4.13 -15.37 -0.07
C TYR A 273 -5.04 -16.38 0.63
N TRP A 274 -4.45 -17.22 1.47
CA TRP A 274 -5.13 -18.30 2.17
C TRP A 274 -4.68 -18.36 3.63
N PRO A 275 -5.45 -17.77 4.56
CA PRO A 275 -5.08 -17.80 5.97
C PRO A 275 -5.31 -19.21 6.56
N PRO A 276 -4.55 -19.61 7.60
CA PRO A 276 -4.64 -20.98 8.17
C PRO A 276 -6.00 -21.31 8.79
N ASP A 277 -6.76 -20.27 9.16
CA ASP A 277 -8.09 -20.37 9.75
C ASP A 277 -9.22 -20.21 8.72
N ALA A 278 -8.92 -20.25 7.42
CA ALA A 278 -9.93 -20.21 6.36
C ALA A 278 -10.91 -21.40 6.52
N PRO A 279 -12.23 -21.15 6.68
CA PRO A 279 -13.22 -22.21 6.92
C PRO A 279 -13.66 -22.92 5.63
N TRP A 280 -13.25 -22.42 4.46
CA TRP A 280 -13.65 -22.93 3.15
C TRP A 280 -12.68 -23.96 2.60
N ARG A 281 -13.06 -24.67 1.56
CA ARG A 281 -12.17 -25.58 0.83
C ARG A 281 -11.52 -24.80 -0.33
N PRO A 282 -10.19 -24.82 -0.48
CA PRO A 282 -9.56 -24.16 -1.61
C PRO A 282 -9.86 -24.95 -2.90
N HIS A 283 -9.95 -24.24 -4.02
CA HIS A 283 -10.13 -24.84 -5.34
C HIS A 283 -9.13 -24.27 -6.33
N TYR A 284 -8.25 -25.11 -6.87
CA TYR A 284 -7.19 -24.69 -7.79
C TYR A 284 -7.43 -25.28 -9.19
N TYR A 285 -7.39 -24.45 -10.23
CA TYR A 285 -7.43 -24.86 -11.63
C TYR A 285 -6.02 -25.22 -12.12
N SER A 286 -5.48 -26.34 -11.64
CA SER A 286 -4.09 -26.75 -11.88
C SER A 286 -3.78 -27.09 -13.35
N ASP A 287 -4.80 -27.30 -14.18
CA ASP A 287 -4.70 -27.49 -15.62
C ASP A 287 -4.59 -26.17 -16.40
N ARG A 288 -4.95 -25.04 -15.77
CA ARG A 288 -4.96 -23.73 -16.41
C ARG A 288 -3.95 -22.76 -15.83
N TYR A 289 -3.78 -22.74 -14.52
CA TYR A 289 -3.04 -21.69 -13.83
C TYR A 289 -1.98 -22.26 -12.88
N HIS A 290 -0.87 -21.52 -12.76
CA HIS A 290 0.13 -21.80 -11.74
C HIS A 290 -0.11 -20.89 -10.52
N TYR A 291 -0.37 -21.51 -9.37
CA TYR A 291 -0.64 -20.83 -8.11
C TYR A 291 0.50 -20.96 -7.11
N VAL A 292 0.74 -19.89 -6.36
CA VAL A 292 1.55 -19.87 -5.14
C VAL A 292 0.67 -19.39 -4.00
N THR A 293 0.63 -20.11 -2.88
CA THR A 293 -0.22 -19.75 -1.74
C THR A 293 0.58 -19.03 -0.65
N THR A 294 -0.01 -18.00 -0.04
CA THR A 294 0.54 -17.30 1.13
C THR A 294 -0.53 -17.06 2.19
N ALA A 295 -0.11 -17.07 3.45
CA ALA A 295 -0.92 -16.66 4.60
C ALA A 295 -0.48 -15.29 5.16
N ASP A 296 0.60 -14.70 4.64
CA ASP A 296 1.10 -13.40 5.11
C ASP A 296 0.35 -12.27 4.39
N PRO A 297 -0.46 -11.46 5.08
CA PRO A 297 -1.23 -10.40 4.45
C PRO A 297 -0.33 -9.34 3.77
N ARG A 298 0.94 -9.21 4.19
CA ARG A 298 1.88 -8.26 3.58
C ARG A 298 2.30 -8.66 2.17
N ASP A 299 2.10 -9.92 1.79
CA ASP A 299 2.40 -10.37 0.44
C ASP A 299 1.35 -9.96 -0.59
N VAL A 300 0.15 -9.55 -0.14
CA VAL A 300 -0.95 -9.14 -1.01
C VAL A 300 -1.39 -7.71 -0.74
N ASN A 301 -1.26 -7.22 0.49
CA ASN A 301 -1.70 -5.89 0.92
C ASN A 301 -0.52 -4.99 1.30
N TRP A 302 0.52 -4.95 0.46
CA TRP A 302 1.66 -4.06 0.69
C TRP A 302 1.34 -2.62 0.23
N PRO A 303 1.88 -1.59 0.89
CA PRO A 303 1.69 -0.21 0.47
C PRO A 303 2.42 0.10 -0.85
N VAL A 304 1.76 0.85 -1.74
CA VAL A 304 2.34 1.40 -2.97
C VAL A 304 2.31 2.93 -2.90
N ASN A 305 3.31 3.62 -3.46
CA ASN A 305 3.38 5.08 -3.49
C ASN A 305 3.30 5.79 -2.11
N CYS A 306 3.41 5.05 -1.02
CA CYS A 306 3.57 5.58 0.33
C CYS A 306 5.05 5.63 0.74
N VAL A 307 5.37 6.49 1.71
CA VAL A 307 6.74 6.62 2.23
C VAL A 307 6.82 6.16 3.69
N ASP A 308 7.68 5.19 3.98
CA ASP A 308 8.07 4.85 5.35
C ASP A 308 9.13 5.85 5.83
N ILE A 309 8.74 6.70 6.79
CA ILE A 309 9.61 7.65 7.49
C ILE A 309 10.28 6.91 8.65
N ARG A 310 11.53 6.51 8.45
CA ARG A 310 12.32 5.80 9.45
C ARG A 310 13.17 6.80 10.22
N LEU A 311 12.79 7.03 11.47
CA LEU A 311 13.51 7.90 12.38
C LEU A 311 14.36 7.09 13.35
N PRO A 312 15.60 7.51 13.63
CA PRO A 312 16.38 6.90 14.70
C PRO A 312 15.76 7.28 16.05
N SER A 313 15.19 6.31 16.75
CA SER A 313 14.53 6.49 18.04
C SER A 313 14.93 5.40 19.05
N ASN A 314 14.74 5.71 20.33
CA ASN A 314 14.85 4.77 21.43
C ASN A 314 13.50 4.01 21.62
N PRO A 315 13.48 2.91 22.41
CA PRO A 315 12.26 2.16 22.68
C PRO A 315 11.13 2.93 23.40
N ASP A 316 11.42 4.10 23.97
CA ASP A 316 10.46 5.00 24.62
C ASP A 316 9.98 6.12 23.68
N ASP A 317 10.16 5.95 22.37
CA ASP A 317 9.79 6.88 21.30
C ASP A 317 10.52 8.24 21.34
N THR A 318 11.59 8.36 22.14
CA THR A 318 12.48 9.54 22.05
C THR A 318 13.40 9.45 20.83
N LEU A 319 13.48 10.55 20.07
CA LEU A 319 14.36 10.65 18.92
C LEU A 319 15.83 10.76 19.31
N VAL A 320 16.69 10.12 18.52
CA VAL A 320 18.13 10.33 18.56
C VAL A 320 18.47 11.57 17.73
N VAL A 321 18.70 12.69 18.41
CA VAL A 321 18.97 13.98 17.78
C VAL A 321 20.47 14.29 17.82
N SER A 322 21.01 14.77 16.71
CA SER A 322 22.41 15.24 16.67
C SER A 322 22.62 16.48 17.54
N LYS A 323 23.89 16.80 17.85
CA LYS A 323 24.24 18.02 18.60
C LYS A 323 23.75 19.33 17.96
N LYS A 324 23.45 19.32 16.66
CA LYS A 324 22.93 20.47 15.91
C LYS A 324 21.39 20.53 15.86
N GLY A 325 20.69 19.66 16.58
CA GLY A 325 19.22 19.60 16.54
C GLY A 325 18.66 18.89 15.29
N ILE A 326 19.50 18.20 14.52
CA ILE A 326 19.10 17.53 13.27
C ILE A 326 18.87 16.05 13.52
N VAL A 327 17.74 15.52 13.03
CA VAL A 327 17.42 14.10 12.94
C VAL A 327 17.59 13.63 11.50
N LYS A 328 18.34 12.55 11.28
CA LYS A 328 18.51 11.97 9.95
C LYS A 328 17.40 10.96 9.71
N ALA A 329 16.38 11.35 8.96
CA ALA A 329 15.31 10.46 8.53
C ALA A 329 15.76 9.65 7.31
N GLU A 330 15.52 8.33 7.33
CA GLU A 330 15.58 7.50 6.13
C GLU A 330 14.17 7.37 5.57
N LEU A 331 14.02 7.59 4.28
CA LEU A 331 12.74 7.60 3.57
C LEU A 331 12.76 6.45 2.57
N ALA A 332 11.78 5.56 2.68
CA ALA A 332 11.67 4.38 1.83
C ALA A 332 10.27 4.25 1.25
N ALA A 333 10.16 4.17 -0.08
CA ALA A 333 8.87 4.00 -0.75
C ALA A 333 8.95 2.88 -1.77
N TYR A 334 7.92 2.03 -1.85
CA TYR A 334 7.74 1.13 -2.98
C TYR A 334 6.89 1.86 -4.00
N ALA A 335 7.52 2.32 -5.07
CA ALA A 335 6.88 3.18 -6.06
C ALA A 335 7.33 2.75 -7.46
N PRO A 336 6.61 1.81 -8.10
CA PRO A 336 6.94 1.30 -9.44
C PRO A 336 7.37 2.39 -10.41
N PHE A 337 6.56 3.47 -10.45
CA PHE A 337 6.77 4.62 -11.32
C PHE A 337 7.16 5.89 -10.55
N GLY A 338 7.73 5.75 -9.35
CA GLY A 338 8.21 6.87 -8.54
C GLY A 338 9.34 7.63 -9.22
N GLU A 339 9.24 8.96 -9.26
CA GLU A 339 10.23 9.86 -9.86
C GLU A 339 10.95 10.70 -8.80
N ALA A 340 10.23 11.07 -7.74
CA ALA A 340 10.77 11.90 -6.67
C ALA A 340 10.14 11.60 -5.31
N VAL A 341 10.89 11.87 -4.23
CA VAL A 341 10.36 11.96 -2.87
C VAL A 341 10.23 13.44 -2.53
N LEU A 342 9.06 13.86 -2.08
CA LEU A 342 8.77 15.22 -1.67
C LEU A 342 8.62 15.28 -0.15
N VAL A 343 9.18 16.32 0.47
CA VAL A 343 9.14 16.55 1.91
C VAL A 343 8.52 17.92 2.19
N ARG A 344 7.71 18.01 3.25
CA ARG A 344 7.21 19.26 3.80
C ARG A 344 7.41 19.25 5.31
N VAL A 345 7.81 20.40 5.86
CA VAL A 345 8.03 20.59 7.30
C VAL A 345 7.01 21.61 7.83
N ASP A 346 6.45 21.31 9.00
CA ASP A 346 5.53 22.16 9.79
C ASP A 346 4.25 22.62 9.07
N GLU A 347 3.73 21.81 8.15
CA GLU A 347 2.45 21.93 7.41
C GLU A 347 2.30 23.19 6.52
N LYS A 348 3.02 24.27 6.83
CA LYS A 348 3.02 25.56 6.15
C LYS A 348 4.18 25.72 5.17
N GLY A 349 5.15 24.79 5.19
CA GLY A 349 6.25 24.78 4.23
C GLY A 349 5.81 24.42 2.82
N GLU A 350 6.64 24.77 1.83
CA GLU A 350 6.49 24.24 0.47
C GLU A 350 6.97 22.78 0.41
N TRP A 351 6.40 22.01 -0.52
CA TRP A 351 6.91 20.68 -0.83
C TRP A 351 8.24 20.81 -1.57
N ILE A 352 9.30 20.30 -0.94
CA ILE A 352 10.64 20.28 -1.52
C ILE A 352 10.99 18.88 -1.99
N GLU A 353 11.57 18.79 -3.18
CA GLU A 353 12.09 17.54 -3.70
C GLU A 353 13.40 17.18 -2.98
N THR A 354 13.50 15.94 -2.51
CA THR A 354 14.74 15.40 -1.94
C THR A 354 15.41 14.44 -2.92
N SER A 355 16.74 14.47 -2.93
CA SER A 355 17.53 13.53 -3.73
C SER A 355 17.21 12.10 -3.32
N SER A 356 16.69 11.34 -4.28
CA SER A 356 16.32 9.94 -4.09
C SER A 356 17.06 9.07 -5.10
N LYS A 357 17.21 7.78 -4.77
CA LYS A 357 17.80 6.78 -5.66
C LYS A 357 16.90 5.56 -5.73
N ARG A 358 16.83 4.96 -6.91
CA ARG A 358 16.22 3.64 -7.06
C ARG A 358 17.13 2.58 -6.45
N ALA A 359 16.53 1.68 -5.71
CA ALA A 359 17.13 0.49 -5.12
C ALA A 359 16.40 -0.76 -5.65
N ASP A 360 16.65 -1.92 -5.04
CA ASP A 360 16.03 -3.20 -5.44
C ASP A 360 14.50 -3.13 -5.46
N GLY A 361 13.88 -3.76 -6.46
CA GLY A 361 12.43 -3.98 -6.56
C GLY A 361 11.60 -2.70 -6.50
N ASP A 362 11.90 -1.71 -7.34
CA ASP A 362 11.18 -0.42 -7.42
C ASP A 362 11.11 0.39 -6.11
N MET A 363 12.04 0.11 -5.19
CA MET A 363 12.20 0.91 -3.99
C MET A 363 12.85 2.25 -4.31
N LEU A 364 12.23 3.34 -3.90
CA LEU A 364 12.78 4.68 -3.91
C LEU A 364 13.29 5.00 -2.51
N MET A 365 14.59 5.26 -2.40
CA MET A 365 15.27 5.52 -1.13
C MET A 365 15.83 6.94 -1.10
N ALA A 366 15.56 7.66 -0.02
CA ALA A 366 16.14 8.98 0.23
C ALA A 366 16.55 9.13 1.69
N THR A 367 17.37 10.15 1.96
CA THR A 367 17.68 10.57 3.33
C THR A 367 17.39 12.05 3.47
N TYR A 368 16.80 12.45 4.59
CA TYR A 368 16.48 13.85 4.85
C TYR A 368 16.98 14.28 6.22
N GLY A 369 17.69 15.41 6.28
CA GLY A 369 18.13 16.03 7.52
C GLY A 369 17.02 16.94 8.05
N TRP A 370 16.25 16.45 9.02
CA TRP A 370 15.16 17.20 9.63
C TRP A 370 15.66 18.02 10.82
N SER A 371 15.76 19.34 10.64
CA SER A 371 16.12 20.28 11.69
C SER A 371 14.94 20.52 12.62
N LEU A 372 15.08 20.17 13.90
CA LEU A 372 14.04 20.39 14.90
C LEU A 372 14.17 21.77 15.54
N HIS A 373 13.02 22.37 15.85
CA HIS A 373 12.90 23.61 16.61
C HIS A 373 12.15 23.38 17.93
N ASN A 374 12.02 24.42 18.75
CA ASN A 374 11.28 24.34 20.00
C ASN A 374 9.78 24.12 19.77
N GLY A 375 9.13 23.31 20.60
CA GLY A 375 7.71 22.99 20.48
C GLY A 375 7.41 21.78 19.59
N ALA A 376 6.28 21.83 18.88
CA ALA A 376 5.81 20.78 17.99
C ALA A 376 6.48 20.90 16.61
N ASN A 377 6.96 19.78 16.07
CA ASN A 377 7.58 19.69 14.77
C ASN A 377 6.82 18.65 13.95
N VAL A 378 6.51 18.94 12.69
CA VAL A 378 5.81 18.01 11.79
C VAL A 378 6.65 17.74 10.55
N LEU A 379 6.79 16.47 10.20
CA LEU A 379 7.40 16.02 8.96
C LEU A 379 6.36 15.27 8.13
N GLU A 380 6.12 15.75 6.92
CA GLU A 380 5.26 15.11 5.93
C GLU A 380 6.07 14.71 4.70
N VAL A 381 5.81 13.52 4.19
CA VAL A 381 6.58 12.95 3.08
C VAL A 381 5.64 12.20 2.15
N ARG A 382 5.85 12.34 0.84
CA ARG A 382 5.03 11.73 -0.21
C ARG A 382 5.89 11.40 -1.43
N VAL A 383 5.43 10.49 -2.27
CA VAL A 383 6.03 10.24 -3.59
C VAL A 383 5.36 11.13 -4.64
N ARG A 384 6.16 11.60 -5.61
CA ARG A 384 5.66 11.98 -6.93
C ARG A 384 6.05 10.89 -7.93
N SER A 385 5.04 10.29 -8.55
CA SER A 385 5.18 9.24 -9.56
C SER A 385 5.00 9.83 -10.96
N ALA A 386 5.19 8.99 -11.97
CA ALA A 386 4.99 9.33 -13.38
C ALA A 386 3.66 10.05 -13.63
N LEU A 387 3.65 10.90 -14.66
CA LEU A 387 2.54 11.81 -14.99
C LEU A 387 2.24 12.83 -13.88
N GLY A 388 3.19 13.07 -12.98
CA GLY A 388 3.04 14.00 -11.87
C GLY A 388 2.09 13.52 -10.77
N ARG A 389 1.70 12.23 -10.76
CA ARG A 389 0.80 11.69 -9.74
C ARG A 389 1.42 11.77 -8.36
N LEU A 390 0.55 12.00 -7.41
CA LEU A 390 0.89 12.44 -6.08
C LEU A 390 0.42 11.37 -5.09
N GLY A 391 1.37 10.62 -4.51
CA GLY A 391 1.10 9.52 -3.57
C GLY A 391 0.55 9.96 -2.21
N HIS A 392 0.25 8.99 -1.36
CA HIS A 392 -0.20 9.20 0.01
C HIS A 392 0.81 10.03 0.83
N VAL A 393 0.30 10.87 1.74
CA VAL A 393 1.14 11.68 2.63
C VAL A 393 1.36 10.92 3.92
N SER A 394 2.58 10.44 4.13
CA SER A 394 3.02 9.95 5.43
C SER A 394 3.38 11.13 6.33
N ARG A 395 3.02 11.07 7.61
CA ARG A 395 3.17 12.17 8.57
C ARG A 395 3.71 11.68 9.91
N VAL A 396 4.69 12.39 10.45
CA VAL A 396 5.17 12.23 11.82
C VAL A 396 5.14 13.57 12.53
N LYS A 397 4.60 13.60 13.76
CA LYS A 397 4.68 14.75 14.66
C LYS A 397 5.48 14.40 15.89
N VAL A 398 6.45 15.25 16.22
CA VAL A 398 7.25 15.12 17.45
C VAL A 398 7.16 16.39 18.28
N GLU A 399 7.23 16.21 19.59
CA GLU A 399 7.17 17.32 20.55
C GLU A 399 8.40 17.33 21.45
N GLN A 400 8.89 18.53 21.72
CA GLN A 400 9.96 18.76 22.67
C GLN A 400 9.49 18.46 24.10
N VAL A 401 10.29 17.69 24.84
CA VAL A 401 10.06 17.38 26.26
C VAL A 401 11.33 17.71 27.04
N VAL A 402 11.16 18.42 28.16
CA VAL A 402 12.27 18.69 29.09
C VAL A 402 12.34 17.55 30.09
N THR A 403 13.39 16.73 29.99
CA THR A 403 13.64 15.66 30.97
C THR A 403 14.55 16.17 32.08
N ARG A 404 14.04 16.13 33.32
CA ARG A 404 14.84 16.37 34.53
C ARG A 404 15.46 15.06 34.97
N ALA A 405 16.78 15.04 35.19
CA ALA A 405 17.45 13.85 35.71
C ALA A 405 16.87 13.46 37.09
N PRO A 406 16.71 12.16 37.41
CA PRO A 406 16.21 11.73 38.71
C PRO A 406 17.13 12.24 39.83
N GLN A 407 16.54 12.76 40.91
CA GLN A 407 17.28 12.99 42.15
C GLN A 407 17.79 11.64 42.66
N ARG A 408 19.11 11.51 42.79
CA ARG A 408 19.73 10.38 43.47
C ARG A 408 19.53 10.47 44.97
#